data_AF-A0A3M0I2U2-F1
#
_entry.id   AF-A0A3M0I2U2-F1
#
_cell.length_a   1.000
_cell.length_b   1.000
_cell.length_c   1.000
_cell.angle_alpha   90.00
_cell.angle_beta   90.00
_cell.angle_gamma   90.00
#
_symmetry.space_group_name_H-M   'P 1'
#
loop_
_entity.id
_entity.type
_entity.pdbx_description
1 polymer ?
#
loop_
_entity_poly.entity_id
_entity_poly.type
_entity_poly.pdbx_seq_one_letter_code
_entity_poly.pdbx_strand_id
1 'polypeptide(L)'
;MSEIDQDETKRRQRARFVDALTTSAQQPGERSRMGTRVAGAVAVLALAAGATLGVGAWRSYQADEEAQKVELAAQQAAAHKRLTSPPSPSPEPKVTKKETKEETVTEPGTTVERRVPEPVVIPSVSPTSPTKKQTEVRAEDVAKAELRKLTAVSRTLLLKNVFTGLCADIPFNGAGKKGQDVNQYYCDGTDKDNQLWRMTSPRPDAGPGGTDLVQFANLKDGLCLDLPTRGGQPVGTGLLEAHCTGTMGDNQLWWLEPAGDGSARIRNYASNHLCLMVNGQGDERKKPDQRLVIGLCDARGDTRWRLIE
;
A
#
# COMPACT_ATOMS: atom_id res chain seq x y z
N MET A 1 -4.28 1.59 51.85
CA MET A 1 -4.16 0.32 51.11
C MET A 1 -3.06 0.49 50.10
N SER A 2 -2.07 -0.41 50.08
CA SER A 2 -0.94 -0.33 49.15
C SER A 2 -1.36 -0.77 47.74
N GLU A 3 -0.63 -0.35 46.72
CA GLU A 3 -0.87 -0.78 45.32
C GLU A 3 -0.79 -2.31 45.17
N ILE A 4 0.02 -2.95 46.02
CA ILE A 4 0.15 -4.42 46.10
C ILE A 4 -1.16 -5.04 46.57
N ASP A 5 -1.83 -4.46 47.58
CA ASP A 5 -3.12 -4.95 48.06
C ASP A 5 -4.19 -4.83 46.96
N GLN A 6 -4.15 -3.77 46.15
CA GLN A 6 -5.10 -3.58 45.05
C GLN A 6 -4.90 -4.60 43.92
N ASP A 7 -3.65 -4.91 43.58
CA ASP A 7 -3.36 -5.91 42.53
C ASP A 7 -3.73 -7.32 42.99
N GLU A 8 -3.49 -7.65 44.26
CA GLU A 8 -3.87 -8.94 44.83
C GLU A 8 -5.40 -9.10 44.91
N THR A 9 -6.12 -8.02 45.25
CA THR A 9 -7.59 -8.02 45.26
C THR A 9 -8.15 -8.22 43.85
N LYS A 10 -7.56 -7.57 42.83
CA LYS A 10 -7.94 -7.77 41.41
C LYS A 10 -7.64 -9.18 40.92
N ARG A 11 -6.51 -9.77 41.31
CA ARG A 11 -6.17 -11.17 40.98
C ARG A 11 -7.16 -12.16 41.59
N ARG A 12 -7.53 -11.96 42.87
CA ARG A 12 -8.53 -12.79 43.55
C ARG A 12 -9.92 -12.66 42.93
N GLN A 13 -10.30 -11.47 42.48
CA GLN A 13 -11.57 -11.27 41.75
C GLN A 13 -11.58 -11.97 40.39
N ARG A 14 -10.47 -11.92 39.63
CA ARG A 14 -10.33 -12.62 38.35
C ARG A 14 -10.38 -14.14 38.53
N ALA A 15 -9.72 -14.67 39.56
CA ALA A 15 -9.76 -16.10 39.87
C ALA A 15 -11.19 -16.58 40.19
N ARG A 16 -11.94 -15.82 40.99
CA ARG A 16 -13.35 -16.15 41.30
C ARG A 16 -14.27 -16.07 40.07
N PHE A 17 -13.98 -15.18 39.13
CA PHE A 17 -14.77 -15.07 37.90
C PHE A 17 -14.52 -16.25 36.95
N VAL A 18 -13.28 -16.73 36.86
CA VAL A 18 -12.92 -17.90 36.06
C VAL A 18 -13.53 -19.18 36.65
N ASP A 19 -13.50 -19.32 37.98
CA ASP A 19 -14.04 -20.50 38.68
C ASP A 19 -15.58 -20.61 38.57
N ALA A 20 -16.27 -19.46 38.52
CA ALA A 20 -17.72 -19.41 38.28
C ALA A 20 -18.11 -19.81 36.83
N LEU A 21 -17.24 -19.53 35.86
CA LEU A 21 -17.45 -19.89 34.45
C LEU A 21 -17.17 -21.37 34.17
N THR A 22 -16.19 -21.97 34.85
CA THR A 22 -15.87 -23.40 34.71
C THR A 22 -16.86 -24.29 35.46
N THR A 23 -17.35 -23.85 36.62
CA THR A 23 -18.34 -24.62 37.40
C THR A 23 -19.71 -24.69 36.71
N SER A 24 -20.06 -23.70 35.89
CA SER A 24 -21.32 -23.69 35.12
C SER A 24 -21.29 -24.60 33.88
N ALA A 25 -20.14 -25.18 33.53
CA ALA A 25 -19.96 -26.04 32.35
C ALA A 25 -19.95 -27.55 32.66
N GLN A 26 -20.07 -27.95 33.93
CA GLN A 26 -20.20 -29.36 34.30
C GLN A 26 -21.65 -29.70 34.63
N GLN A 27 -22.39 -30.20 33.65
CA GLN A 27 -23.64 -30.90 33.92
C GLN A 27 -23.34 -32.27 34.55
N PRO A 28 -24.01 -32.63 35.66
CA PRO A 28 -23.80 -33.91 36.32
C PRO A 28 -24.56 -35.02 35.58
N GLY A 29 -23.79 -35.90 34.93
CA GLY A 29 -24.17 -37.28 34.63
C GLY A 29 -24.85 -37.49 33.28
N GLU A 30 -24.20 -38.24 32.40
CA GLU A 30 -24.92 -39.07 31.44
C GLU A 30 -24.12 -40.34 31.09
N ARG A 31 -24.70 -41.48 31.46
CA ARG A 31 -24.34 -42.80 30.93
C ARG A 31 -24.94 -42.93 29.54
N SER A 32 -24.15 -43.53 28.64
CA SER A 32 -24.46 -43.96 27.27
C SER A 32 -25.85 -44.58 27.06
N ARG A 33 -26.54 -44.20 25.95
CA ARG A 33 -27.16 -45.10 24.95
C ARG A 33 -27.83 -44.34 23.77
N MET A 34 -27.55 -44.85 22.56
CA MET A 34 -28.28 -44.85 21.27
C MET A 34 -29.39 -43.81 20.95
N GLY A 35 -29.27 -43.21 19.75
CA GLY A 35 -30.34 -43.30 18.73
C GLY A 35 -31.08 -42.03 18.29
N THR A 36 -31.22 -41.89 16.96
CA THR A 36 -32.24 -41.14 16.19
C THR A 36 -32.00 -39.66 15.83
N ARG A 37 -32.23 -39.38 14.54
CA ARG A 37 -32.23 -38.08 13.86
C ARG A 37 -33.37 -37.18 14.35
N VAL A 38 -33.20 -35.85 14.28
CA VAL A 38 -34.13 -34.84 13.69
C VAL A 38 -33.54 -33.42 13.84
N ALA A 39 -33.84 -32.59 12.85
CA ALA A 39 -33.48 -31.18 12.67
C ALA A 39 -33.86 -30.24 13.83
N GLY A 40 -33.20 -29.08 13.92
CA GLY A 40 -33.69 -27.98 14.76
C GLY A 40 -32.76 -26.78 14.84
N ALA A 41 -33.27 -25.64 14.40
CA ALA A 41 -32.69 -24.31 14.31
C ALA A 41 -31.94 -23.74 15.54
N VAL A 42 -30.92 -22.94 15.22
CA VAL A 42 -30.57 -21.59 15.74
C VAL A 42 -30.48 -21.39 17.27
N ALA A 43 -29.27 -21.03 17.71
CA ALA A 43 -29.07 -19.97 18.70
C ALA A 43 -27.81 -19.17 18.35
N VAL A 44 -28.01 -18.06 17.63
CA VAL A 44 -27.08 -16.93 17.60
C VAL A 44 -27.03 -16.38 19.02
N LEU A 45 -25.84 -16.28 19.60
CA LEU A 45 -25.44 -15.27 20.59
C LEU A 45 -23.98 -15.53 20.99
N ALA A 46 -23.05 -14.81 20.37
CA ALA A 46 -21.72 -14.60 20.92
C ALA A 46 -21.43 -13.10 20.92
N LEU A 47 -21.36 -12.59 22.14
CA LEU A 47 -21.35 -11.19 22.54
C LEU A 47 -20.12 -10.44 22.04
N ALA A 48 -20.40 -9.23 21.57
CA ALA A 48 -19.44 -8.16 21.37
C ALA A 48 -18.66 -7.88 22.67
N ALA A 49 -17.41 -8.35 22.72
CA ALA A 49 -16.41 -7.89 23.67
C ALA A 49 -15.00 -8.11 23.09
N GLY A 50 -14.76 -7.58 21.89
CA GLY A 50 -13.45 -7.64 21.24
C GLY A 50 -13.35 -6.87 19.91
N ALA A 51 -14.35 -6.04 19.58
CA ALA A 51 -14.56 -5.56 18.20
C ALA A 51 -14.61 -4.03 18.06
N THR A 52 -14.13 -3.25 19.02
CA THR A 52 -14.21 -1.78 18.91
C THR A 52 -13.17 -1.18 17.97
N LEU A 53 -12.04 -1.84 17.74
CA LEU A 53 -11.02 -1.36 16.79
C LEU A 53 -11.20 -1.89 15.36
N GLY A 54 -11.93 -3.00 15.16
CA GLY A 54 -12.18 -3.56 13.81
C GLY A 54 -13.47 -3.07 13.15
N VAL A 55 -14.55 -2.83 13.92
CA VAL A 55 -15.86 -2.50 13.36
C VAL A 55 -15.91 -1.07 12.79
N GLY A 56 -15.16 -0.14 13.39
CA GLY A 56 -15.04 1.23 12.87
C GLY A 56 -14.39 1.28 11.50
N ALA A 57 -13.24 0.63 11.34
CA ALA A 57 -12.55 0.51 10.07
C ALA A 57 -13.39 -0.22 9.02
N TRP A 58 -14.07 -1.32 9.40
CA TRP A 58 -14.93 -2.07 8.50
C TRP A 58 -16.14 -1.26 7.99
N ARG A 59 -16.83 -0.52 8.88
CA ARG A 59 -17.96 0.34 8.47
C ARG A 59 -17.50 1.51 7.59
N SER A 60 -16.37 2.12 7.91
CA SER A 60 -15.77 3.16 7.06
C SER A 60 -15.45 2.64 5.67
N TYR A 61 -14.88 1.43 5.60
CA TYR A 61 -14.55 0.77 4.33
C TYR A 61 -15.79 0.47 3.48
N GLN A 62 -16.91 0.06 4.10
CA GLN A 62 -18.17 -0.13 3.38
C GLN A 62 -18.75 1.18 2.84
N ALA A 63 -18.65 2.28 3.60
CA ALA A 63 -19.14 3.59 3.16
C ALA A 63 -18.35 4.13 1.95
N ASP A 64 -17.03 4.00 1.97
CA ASP A 64 -16.15 4.41 0.86
C ASP A 64 -16.42 3.62 -0.43
N GLU A 65 -16.84 2.36 -0.29
CA GLU A 65 -17.19 1.50 -1.42
C GLU A 65 -18.54 1.85 -2.06
N GLU A 66 -19.54 2.22 -1.27
CA GLU A 66 -20.78 2.75 -1.85
C GLU A 66 -20.51 4.07 -2.58
N ALA A 67 -19.63 4.92 -2.02
CA ALA A 67 -19.15 6.10 -2.74
C ALA A 67 -18.40 5.74 -4.04
N GLN A 68 -17.62 4.65 -4.05
CA GLN A 68 -16.95 4.14 -5.25
C GLN A 68 -17.94 3.74 -6.35
N LYS A 69 -18.96 2.97 -6.02
CA LYS A 69 -19.96 2.53 -7.00
C LYS A 69 -20.68 3.73 -7.61
N VAL A 70 -21.02 4.71 -6.78
CA VAL A 70 -21.67 5.96 -7.23
C VAL A 70 -20.75 6.76 -8.14
N GLU A 71 -19.48 6.93 -7.76
CA GLU A 71 -18.50 7.68 -8.57
C GLU A 71 -18.20 6.99 -9.90
N LEU A 72 -17.98 5.67 -9.89
CA LEU A 72 -17.73 4.90 -11.10
C LEU A 72 -18.95 4.94 -12.03
N ALA A 73 -20.16 4.81 -11.48
CA ALA A 73 -21.38 4.96 -12.25
C ALA A 73 -21.50 6.37 -12.86
N ALA A 74 -21.11 7.42 -12.12
CA ALA A 74 -21.11 8.80 -12.62
C ALA A 74 -20.07 9.00 -13.73
N GLN A 75 -18.86 8.43 -13.60
CA GLN A 75 -17.82 8.48 -14.63
C GLN A 75 -18.25 7.72 -15.89
N GLN A 76 -18.85 6.54 -15.74
CA GLN A 76 -19.40 5.76 -16.85
C GLN A 76 -20.55 6.49 -17.54
N ALA A 77 -21.45 7.11 -16.78
CA ALA A 77 -22.53 7.94 -17.33
C ALA A 77 -21.98 9.17 -18.08
N ALA A 78 -20.95 9.83 -17.56
CA ALA A 78 -20.29 10.96 -18.21
C ALA A 78 -19.57 10.53 -19.51
N ALA A 79 -18.91 9.38 -19.50
CA ALA A 79 -18.27 8.81 -20.70
C ALA A 79 -19.30 8.44 -21.76
N HIS A 80 -20.41 7.80 -21.37
CA HIS A 80 -21.51 7.46 -22.28
C HIS A 80 -22.16 8.72 -22.87
N LYS A 81 -22.35 9.78 -22.06
CA LYS A 81 -22.85 11.07 -22.54
C LYS A 81 -21.91 11.71 -23.56
N ARG A 82 -20.59 11.64 -23.36
CA ARG A 82 -19.60 12.13 -24.35
C ARG A 82 -19.64 11.36 -25.66
N LEU A 83 -19.89 10.05 -25.63
CA LEU A 83 -19.99 9.21 -26.82
C LEU A 83 -21.31 9.38 -27.59
N THR A 84 -22.37 9.85 -26.92
CA THR A 84 -23.73 9.98 -27.48
C THR A 84 -24.14 11.42 -27.77
N SER A 85 -23.29 12.40 -27.47
CA SER A 85 -23.56 13.81 -27.77
C SER A 85 -23.28 14.10 -29.26
N PRO A 86 -24.24 14.64 -30.04
CA PRO A 86 -23.95 15.12 -31.39
C PRO A 86 -22.98 16.32 -31.34
N PRO A 87 -22.14 16.54 -32.37
CA PRO A 87 -21.23 17.68 -32.39
C PRO A 87 -22.03 18.99 -32.35
N SER A 88 -21.83 19.79 -31.30
CA SER A 88 -22.41 21.12 -31.18
C SER A 88 -21.73 22.08 -32.16
N PRO A 89 -22.45 22.99 -32.83
CA PRO A 89 -21.88 23.89 -33.82
C PRO A 89 -20.96 24.95 -33.18
N SER A 90 -19.85 25.23 -33.86
CA SER A 90 -18.87 26.29 -33.55
C SER A 90 -19.52 27.67 -33.39
N PRO A 91 -19.05 28.53 -32.46
CA PRO A 91 -19.35 29.94 -32.49
C PRO A 91 -18.37 30.68 -33.43
N GLU A 92 -18.90 31.38 -34.43
CA GLU A 92 -18.16 32.37 -35.21
C GLU A 92 -17.93 33.68 -34.42
N PRO A 93 -16.87 34.44 -34.75
CA PRO A 93 -16.41 35.57 -33.95
C PRO A 93 -17.12 36.88 -34.32
N LYS A 94 -17.56 37.65 -33.32
CA LYS A 94 -17.93 39.06 -33.50
C LYS A 94 -16.77 39.98 -33.11
N VAL A 95 -16.35 40.76 -34.10
CA VAL A 95 -15.36 41.84 -34.05
C VAL A 95 -15.99 43.13 -33.49
N THR A 96 -15.11 44.09 -33.14
CA THR A 96 -15.25 45.53 -32.81
C THR A 96 -15.52 45.85 -31.33
N LYS A 97 -14.81 46.77 -30.66
CA LYS A 97 -14.12 48.00 -31.11
C LYS A 97 -12.97 48.38 -30.15
N LYS A 98 -11.96 49.05 -30.72
CA LYS A 98 -10.83 49.74 -30.07
C LYS A 98 -11.32 50.87 -29.15
N GLU A 99 -10.65 51.06 -28.03
CA GLU A 99 -10.32 52.40 -27.52
C GLU A 99 -8.86 52.41 -27.05
N THR A 100 -8.15 53.39 -27.59
CA THR A 100 -6.73 53.68 -27.43
C THR A 100 -6.53 54.55 -26.19
N LYS A 101 -5.49 54.25 -25.40
CA LYS A 101 -4.74 55.26 -24.67
C LYS A 101 -3.25 54.87 -24.65
N GLU A 102 -2.48 55.55 -25.48
CA GLU A 102 -1.05 55.89 -25.30
C GLU A 102 -0.79 56.34 -23.86
N GLU A 103 0.38 56.22 -23.23
CA GLU A 103 1.79 56.29 -23.63
C GLU A 103 2.53 55.87 -22.32
N THR A 104 3.70 55.24 -22.26
CA THR A 104 5.00 55.79 -22.67
C THR A 104 6.05 54.70 -22.49
N VAL A 105 6.91 54.57 -23.49
CA VAL A 105 8.12 53.75 -23.59
C VAL A 105 9.25 54.35 -22.74
N THR A 106 10.13 53.55 -22.12
CA THR A 106 11.61 53.57 -22.30
C THR A 106 12.36 52.69 -21.28
N GLU A 107 12.95 51.60 -21.76
CA GLU A 107 14.34 51.21 -21.39
C GLU A 107 15.31 52.29 -21.95
N PRO A 108 16.58 52.48 -21.49
CA PRO A 108 17.57 51.40 -21.32
C PRO A 108 18.75 51.63 -20.34
N GLY A 109 19.48 50.53 -20.09
CA GLY A 109 20.95 50.47 -20.05
C GLY A 109 21.72 51.20 -18.93
N THR A 110 22.65 50.50 -18.28
CA THR A 110 24.05 50.97 -18.12
C THR A 110 24.97 49.80 -17.80
N THR A 111 25.88 49.58 -18.73
CA THR A 111 27.10 48.77 -18.68
C THR A 111 28.17 49.51 -17.88
N VAL A 112 28.88 48.83 -16.97
CA VAL A 112 30.21 49.22 -16.47
C VAL A 112 31.00 47.91 -16.28
N GLU A 113 31.80 47.50 -17.27
CA GLU A 113 33.23 47.80 -17.41
C GLU A 113 34.15 47.01 -16.42
N ARG A 114 34.62 45.87 -16.94
CA ARG A 114 36.04 45.49 -17.11
C ARG A 114 37.02 45.81 -15.96
N ARG A 115 37.55 44.75 -15.33
CA ARG A 115 39.00 44.58 -15.13
C ARG A 115 39.39 43.10 -15.06
N VAL A 116 40.03 42.68 -16.14
CA VAL A 116 40.94 41.52 -16.22
C VAL A 116 42.26 41.92 -15.55
N PRO A 117 42.91 41.00 -14.82
CA PRO A 117 44.21 40.53 -15.32
C PRO A 117 44.31 39.00 -15.26
N GLU A 118 44.55 38.40 -16.41
CA GLU A 118 45.32 37.16 -16.57
C GLU A 118 46.76 37.57 -16.97
N PRO A 119 47.78 36.68 -16.92
CA PRO A 119 47.81 35.32 -16.39
C PRO A 119 49.03 35.06 -15.47
N VAL A 120 48.91 34.12 -14.52
CA VAL A 120 50.09 33.37 -14.05
C VAL A 120 49.83 31.89 -14.29
N VAL A 121 50.39 31.41 -15.39
CA VAL A 121 50.51 30.00 -15.73
C VAL A 121 51.60 29.39 -14.87
N ILE A 122 51.28 28.43 -14.00
CA ILE A 122 52.15 27.26 -13.75
C ILE A 122 51.25 26.03 -13.53
N PRO A 123 51.50 24.90 -14.23
CA PRO A 123 50.65 23.73 -14.23
C PRO A 123 50.92 22.86 -12.98
N SER A 124 49.85 22.42 -12.32
CA SER A 124 49.90 21.25 -11.46
C SER A 124 48.65 20.42 -11.70
N VAL A 125 48.79 19.53 -12.69
CA VAL A 125 47.90 18.40 -12.93
C VAL A 125 47.99 17.47 -11.71
N SER A 126 47.12 17.72 -10.72
CA SER A 126 46.75 16.72 -9.73
C SER A 126 45.53 15.96 -10.27
N PRO A 127 45.62 14.64 -10.51
CA PRO A 127 44.46 13.85 -10.93
C PRO A 127 43.48 13.82 -9.76
N THR A 128 42.40 14.60 -9.85
CA THR A 128 41.31 14.56 -8.89
C THR A 128 40.51 13.30 -9.18
N SER A 129 40.71 12.26 -8.37
CA SER A 129 39.98 11.00 -8.42
C SER A 129 38.46 11.23 -8.32
N PRO A 130 37.65 10.87 -9.33
CA PRO A 130 36.19 10.86 -9.20
C PRO A 130 35.77 9.43 -8.83
N THR A 131 35.56 9.09 -7.54
CA THR A 131 35.45 7.65 -7.23
C THR A 131 34.46 7.20 -6.15
N LYS A 132 33.49 8.02 -5.74
CA LYS A 132 32.34 7.47 -4.97
C LYS A 132 30.99 7.97 -5.47
N LYS A 133 30.80 9.28 -5.53
CA LYS A 133 29.51 9.89 -5.90
C LYS A 133 29.07 9.56 -7.33
N GLN A 134 30.00 9.50 -8.29
CA GLN A 134 29.69 9.23 -9.69
C GLN A 134 29.37 7.74 -9.95
N THR A 135 29.97 6.83 -9.17
CA THR A 135 29.71 5.39 -9.26
C THR A 135 28.34 5.04 -8.66
N GLU A 136 27.96 5.68 -7.56
CA GLU A 136 26.69 5.46 -6.88
C GLU A 136 25.49 5.95 -7.71
N VAL A 137 25.58 7.15 -8.29
CA VAL A 137 24.55 7.69 -9.21
C VAL A 137 24.35 6.74 -10.40
N ARG A 138 25.43 6.26 -11.01
CA ARG A 138 25.35 5.32 -12.13
C ARG A 138 24.71 3.98 -11.74
N ALA A 139 24.96 3.47 -10.54
CA ALA A 139 24.36 2.23 -10.07
C ALA A 139 22.85 2.39 -9.81
N GLU A 140 22.44 3.52 -9.24
CA GLU A 140 21.03 3.85 -9.02
C GLU A 140 20.26 3.96 -10.34
N ASP A 141 20.84 4.63 -11.35
CA ASP A 141 20.21 4.77 -12.67
C ASP A 141 19.99 3.43 -13.36
N VAL A 142 20.97 2.51 -13.28
CA VAL A 142 20.83 1.15 -13.81
C VAL A 142 19.72 0.42 -13.07
N ALA A 143 19.66 0.49 -11.75
CA ALA A 143 18.62 -0.18 -10.97
C ALA A 143 17.21 0.37 -11.27
N LYS A 144 17.06 1.68 -11.45
CA LYS A 144 15.80 2.30 -11.89
C LYS A 144 15.40 1.85 -13.28
N ALA A 145 16.35 1.74 -14.21
CA ALA A 145 16.09 1.25 -15.56
C ALA A 145 15.61 -0.21 -15.56
N GLU A 146 16.18 -1.07 -14.71
CA GLU A 146 15.72 -2.45 -14.56
C GLU A 146 14.30 -2.53 -13.98
N LEU A 147 13.98 -1.72 -12.96
CA LEU A 147 12.61 -1.66 -12.44
C LEU A 147 11.61 -1.15 -13.49
N ARG A 148 11.99 -0.17 -14.32
CA ARG A 148 11.13 0.26 -15.44
C ARG A 148 10.86 -0.85 -16.46
N LYS A 149 11.87 -1.67 -16.79
CA LYS A 149 11.66 -2.86 -17.64
C LYS A 149 10.76 -3.90 -16.97
N LEU A 150 10.84 -4.01 -15.64
CA LEU A 150 10.00 -4.90 -14.86
C LEU A 150 8.53 -4.45 -14.92
N THR A 151 8.25 -3.16 -14.75
CA THR A 151 6.88 -2.60 -14.70
C THR A 151 6.24 -2.36 -16.06
N ALA A 152 7.03 -2.32 -17.15
CA ALA A 152 6.55 -2.10 -18.52
C ALA A 152 5.60 -3.19 -19.06
N VAL A 153 5.61 -4.38 -18.46
CA VAL A 153 4.74 -5.50 -18.84
C VAL A 153 4.07 -6.09 -17.61
N SER A 154 2.90 -6.68 -17.80
CA SER A 154 2.26 -7.42 -16.70
C SER A 154 3.05 -8.69 -16.39
N ARG A 155 3.27 -8.94 -15.10
CA ARG A 155 4.04 -10.09 -14.60
C ARG A 155 3.32 -10.72 -13.42
N THR A 156 3.41 -12.04 -13.31
CA THR A 156 3.00 -12.77 -12.11
C THR A 156 4.24 -13.05 -11.30
N LEU A 157 4.20 -12.74 -9.99
CA LEU A 157 5.37 -12.80 -9.14
C LEU A 157 5.02 -13.10 -7.68
N LEU A 158 5.99 -13.62 -6.95
CA LEU A 158 6.04 -13.63 -5.49
C LEU A 158 6.66 -12.32 -4.99
N LEU A 159 6.10 -11.79 -3.90
CA LEU A 159 6.69 -10.71 -3.14
C LEU A 159 7.41 -11.29 -1.92
N LYS A 160 8.71 -11.56 -2.04
CA LYS A 160 9.51 -12.18 -0.98
C LYS A 160 10.23 -11.14 -0.12
N ASN A 161 9.94 -11.09 1.16
CA ASN A 161 10.61 -10.20 2.09
C ASN A 161 12.09 -10.60 2.26
N VAL A 162 13.00 -9.62 2.21
CA VAL A 162 14.44 -9.88 2.29
C VAL A 162 14.88 -10.32 3.69
N PHE A 163 14.29 -9.75 4.74
CA PHE A 163 14.66 -10.08 6.13
C PHE A 163 14.12 -11.42 6.59
N THR A 164 12.86 -11.72 6.29
CA THR A 164 12.18 -12.92 6.79
C THR A 164 12.33 -14.11 5.84
N GLY A 165 12.52 -13.85 4.55
CA GLY A 165 12.50 -14.88 3.52
C GLY A 165 11.12 -15.46 3.23
N LEU A 166 10.05 -14.86 3.78
CA LEU A 166 8.65 -15.24 3.58
C LEU A 166 8.01 -14.38 2.49
N CYS A 167 6.90 -14.86 1.94
CA CYS A 167 6.21 -14.23 0.82
C CYS A 167 4.89 -13.59 1.26
N ALA A 168 4.48 -12.51 0.62
CA ALA A 168 3.15 -11.92 0.81
C ALA A 168 2.07 -12.92 0.42
N ASP A 169 1.12 -13.12 1.33
CA ASP A 169 0.21 -14.26 1.36
C ASP A 169 -1.16 -13.82 1.88
N ILE A 170 -2.21 -14.46 1.38
CA ILE A 170 -3.55 -14.28 1.92
C ILE A 170 -3.83 -15.49 2.82
N PRO A 171 -4.33 -15.31 4.06
CA PRO A 171 -4.56 -16.40 4.97
C PRO A 171 -5.34 -17.57 4.35
N PHE A 172 -4.83 -18.79 4.59
CA PHE A 172 -5.30 -20.05 4.00
C PHE A 172 -5.05 -20.14 2.49
N ASN A 173 -5.02 -21.31 1.87
CA ASN A 173 -4.53 -21.45 0.49
C ASN A 173 -5.57 -21.11 -0.63
N GLY A 174 -6.75 -20.63 -0.23
CA GLY A 174 -7.90 -20.43 -1.10
C GLY A 174 -7.93 -19.07 -1.78
N ALA A 175 -8.95 -18.83 -2.61
CA ALA A 175 -9.31 -17.46 -2.97
C ALA A 175 -9.61 -16.68 -1.70
N GLY A 176 -9.05 -15.48 -1.61
CA GLY A 176 -9.34 -14.54 -0.54
C GLY A 176 -10.72 -13.93 -0.69
N LYS A 177 -10.91 -12.80 0.00
CA LYS A 177 -12.15 -12.03 -0.08
C LYS A 177 -11.86 -10.59 0.28
N LYS A 178 -12.73 -9.71 -0.21
CA LYS A 178 -12.66 -8.30 0.11
C LYS A 178 -12.59 -8.05 1.63
N GLY A 179 -11.64 -7.21 2.03
CA GLY A 179 -11.32 -6.87 3.42
C GLY A 179 -10.54 -7.96 4.17
N GLN A 180 -10.13 -9.04 3.51
CA GLN A 180 -9.25 -10.04 4.11
C GLN A 180 -7.84 -9.47 4.26
N ASP A 181 -7.23 -9.80 5.39
CA ASP A 181 -5.87 -9.39 5.73
C ASP A 181 -4.85 -10.03 4.78
N VAL A 182 -3.82 -9.28 4.38
CA VAL A 182 -2.62 -9.82 3.74
C VAL A 182 -1.49 -9.99 4.75
N ASN A 183 -0.96 -11.19 4.85
CA ASN A 183 0.09 -11.60 5.78
C ASN A 183 1.35 -12.01 5.02
N GLN A 184 2.32 -12.56 5.74
CA GLN A 184 3.40 -13.33 5.12
C GLN A 184 3.29 -14.81 5.48
N TYR A 185 3.72 -15.67 4.56
CA TYR A 185 3.81 -17.10 4.80
C TYR A 185 4.99 -17.73 4.04
N TYR A 186 5.20 -19.04 4.24
CA TYR A 186 6.23 -19.77 3.51
C TYR A 186 5.96 -19.72 2.00
N CYS A 187 6.96 -19.27 1.25
CA CYS A 187 6.83 -19.07 -0.18
C CYS A 187 6.42 -20.34 -0.94
N ASP A 188 5.29 -20.28 -1.64
CA ASP A 188 4.82 -21.24 -2.64
C ASP A 188 4.49 -20.49 -3.94
N GLY A 189 5.33 -20.70 -4.96
CA GLY A 189 5.18 -20.07 -6.28
C GLY A 189 4.21 -20.79 -7.22
N THR A 190 3.43 -21.75 -6.72
CA THR A 190 2.44 -22.49 -7.51
C THR A 190 1.04 -21.89 -7.38
N ASP A 191 0.13 -22.30 -8.26
CA ASP A 191 -1.29 -21.93 -8.22
C ASP A 191 -2.08 -22.63 -7.10
N LYS A 192 -1.44 -23.56 -6.36
CA LYS A 192 -2.05 -24.25 -5.22
C LYS A 192 -2.25 -23.32 -4.04
N ASP A 193 -1.36 -22.35 -3.88
CA ASP A 193 -1.47 -21.30 -2.87
C ASP A 193 -2.07 -20.01 -3.45
N ASN A 194 -2.12 -18.94 -2.67
CA ASN A 194 -2.62 -17.62 -3.07
C ASN A 194 -1.55 -16.53 -2.90
N GLN A 195 -0.28 -16.88 -3.10
CA GLN A 195 0.85 -15.96 -2.92
C GLN A 195 1.31 -15.30 -4.22
N LEU A 196 0.73 -15.68 -5.36
CA LEU A 196 1.06 -15.12 -6.67
C LEU A 196 0.29 -13.82 -6.90
N TRP A 197 1.05 -12.75 -7.17
CA TRP A 197 0.53 -11.42 -7.43
C TRP A 197 0.80 -11.03 -8.88
N ARG A 198 -0.25 -10.70 -9.62
CA ARG A 198 -0.15 -10.06 -10.93
C ARG A 198 0.13 -8.58 -10.76
N MET A 199 1.36 -8.18 -11.05
CA MET A 199 1.76 -6.78 -11.15
C MET A 199 1.34 -6.19 -12.50
N THR A 200 0.74 -5.00 -12.47
CA THR A 200 0.39 -4.19 -13.65
C THR A 200 0.77 -2.73 -13.40
N SER A 201 0.95 -1.95 -14.46
CA SER A 201 1.20 -0.50 -14.38
C SER A 201 -0.01 0.28 -14.94
N PRO A 202 -1.09 0.46 -14.17
CA PRO A 202 -2.27 1.20 -14.64
C PRO A 202 -2.01 2.71 -14.81
N ARG A 203 -0.90 3.22 -14.26
CA ARG A 203 -0.54 4.64 -14.27
C ARG A 203 0.99 4.77 -14.54
N PRO A 204 1.42 4.53 -15.78
CA PRO A 204 2.83 4.68 -16.15
C PRO A 204 3.29 6.13 -15.96
N ASP A 205 4.55 6.31 -15.58
CA ASP A 205 5.21 7.61 -15.35
C ASP A 205 4.53 8.58 -14.35
N ALA A 206 3.48 8.15 -13.63
CA ALA A 206 2.70 9.01 -12.74
C ALA A 206 3.28 9.12 -11.31
N GLY A 207 4.31 8.34 -10.99
CA GLY A 207 4.95 8.28 -9.69
C GLY A 207 6.12 9.26 -9.53
N PRO A 208 6.71 9.35 -8.32
CA PRO A 208 7.86 10.20 -8.06
C PRO A 208 9.01 9.94 -9.04
N GLY A 209 9.58 11.00 -9.61
CA GLY A 209 10.67 10.91 -10.58
C GLY A 209 10.27 10.26 -11.91
N GLY A 210 8.98 10.25 -12.26
CA GLY A 210 8.46 9.57 -13.45
C GLY A 210 8.55 8.05 -13.33
N THR A 211 8.38 7.51 -12.12
CA THR A 211 8.26 6.07 -11.92
C THR A 211 6.86 5.60 -12.26
N ASP A 212 6.74 4.33 -12.66
CA ASP A 212 5.45 3.70 -12.84
C ASP A 212 4.73 3.52 -11.51
N LEU A 213 3.44 3.85 -11.48
CA LEU A 213 2.57 3.44 -10.40
C LEU A 213 1.90 2.11 -10.76
N VAL A 214 2.25 1.09 -9.99
CA VAL A 214 1.83 -0.29 -10.16
C VAL A 214 0.70 -0.70 -9.22
N GLN A 215 0.02 -1.76 -9.59
CA GLN A 215 -0.96 -2.49 -8.78
C GLN A 215 -0.60 -3.96 -8.73
N PHE A 216 -0.85 -4.59 -7.58
CA PHE A 216 -0.67 -6.03 -7.35
C PHE A 216 -2.03 -6.66 -7.13
N ALA A 217 -2.53 -7.39 -8.13
CA ALA A 217 -3.76 -8.16 -8.00
C ALA A 217 -3.41 -9.60 -7.66
N ASN A 218 -4.01 -10.17 -6.61
CA ASN A 218 -3.87 -11.58 -6.31
C ASN A 218 -4.36 -12.42 -7.49
N LEU A 219 -3.60 -13.44 -7.87
CA LEU A 219 -3.94 -14.25 -9.04
C LEU A 219 -5.19 -15.12 -8.82
N LYS A 220 -5.50 -15.46 -7.58
CA LYS A 220 -6.53 -16.44 -7.23
C LYS A 220 -7.94 -15.86 -7.19
N ASP A 221 -8.08 -14.62 -6.75
CA ASP A 221 -9.38 -13.93 -6.65
C ASP A 221 -9.45 -12.62 -7.46
N GLY A 222 -8.33 -12.10 -7.96
CA GLY A 222 -8.27 -10.86 -8.72
C GLY A 222 -8.41 -9.59 -7.89
N LEU A 223 -8.37 -9.67 -6.56
CA LEU A 223 -8.40 -8.52 -5.66
C LEU A 223 -7.02 -7.88 -5.54
N CYS A 224 -6.99 -6.57 -5.33
CA CYS A 224 -5.75 -5.81 -5.23
C CYS A 224 -5.25 -5.69 -3.79
N LEU A 225 -3.93 -5.66 -3.67
CA LEU A 225 -3.22 -5.27 -2.47
C LEU A 225 -3.56 -3.82 -2.12
N ASP A 226 -4.27 -3.64 -1.03
CA ASP A 226 -4.93 -2.40 -0.67
C ASP A 226 -4.74 -2.04 0.80
N LEU A 227 -5.21 -0.86 1.18
CA LEU A 227 -5.32 -0.40 2.56
C LEU A 227 -6.80 -0.11 2.89
N PRO A 228 -7.17 -0.11 4.19
CA PRO A 228 -8.50 0.29 4.61
C PRO A 228 -8.79 1.72 4.21
N THR A 229 -10.04 1.97 3.80
CA THR A 229 -10.56 3.28 3.37
C THR A 229 -9.79 3.87 2.19
N ARG A 230 -10.31 4.91 1.54
CA ARG A 230 -9.59 5.56 0.42
C ARG A 230 -8.48 6.48 0.91
N GLY A 231 -7.54 6.77 0.02
CA GLY A 231 -6.49 7.77 0.26
C GLY A 231 -5.42 7.34 1.27
N GLY A 232 -4.49 8.24 1.57
CA GLY A 232 -3.33 7.91 2.39
C GLY A 232 -3.67 7.43 3.81
N GLN A 233 -2.97 6.39 4.27
CA GLN A 233 -3.12 5.80 5.59
C GLN A 233 -1.86 6.03 6.46
N PRO A 234 -1.99 6.03 7.80
CA PRO A 234 -0.85 6.21 8.70
C PRO A 234 0.04 4.97 8.81
N VAL A 235 1.23 5.16 9.41
CA VAL A 235 2.14 4.07 9.78
C VAL A 235 1.41 3.05 10.66
N GLY A 236 1.67 1.76 10.39
CA GLY A 236 1.10 0.62 11.11
C GLY A 236 -0.22 0.12 10.55
N THR A 237 -0.80 0.79 9.55
CA THR A 237 -2.02 0.32 8.90
C THR A 237 -1.77 -1.00 8.17
N GLY A 238 -2.60 -2.01 8.47
CA GLY A 238 -2.54 -3.34 7.87
C GLY A 238 -3.11 -3.38 6.46
N LEU A 239 -2.51 -4.21 5.59
CA LEU A 239 -2.91 -4.34 4.20
C LEU A 239 -4.08 -5.30 4.02
N LEU A 240 -5.05 -4.99 3.19
CA LEU A 240 -6.17 -5.89 2.91
C LEU A 240 -6.36 -6.09 1.43
N GLU A 241 -7.27 -6.97 1.08
CA GLU A 241 -7.71 -7.16 -0.30
C GLU A 241 -8.94 -6.32 -0.64
N ALA A 242 -8.97 -5.73 -1.83
CA ALA A 242 -10.10 -4.95 -2.31
C ALA A 242 -10.28 -5.05 -3.83
N HIS A 243 -11.39 -4.53 -4.36
CA HIS A 243 -11.55 -4.43 -5.81
C HIS A 243 -10.52 -3.47 -6.41
N CYS A 244 -9.79 -3.94 -7.42
CA CYS A 244 -8.81 -3.14 -8.14
C CYS A 244 -9.46 -1.92 -8.81
N THR A 245 -8.95 -0.71 -8.53
CA THR A 245 -9.52 0.53 -9.07
C THR A 245 -8.64 1.21 -10.12
N GLY A 246 -7.32 1.01 -10.07
CA GLY A 246 -6.41 1.74 -10.96
C GLY A 246 -6.30 3.25 -10.70
N THR A 247 -6.98 3.81 -9.68
CA THR A 247 -7.17 5.27 -9.57
C THR A 247 -6.23 5.96 -8.58
N MET A 248 -5.99 7.25 -8.80
CA MET A 248 -5.14 8.10 -7.94
C MET A 248 -5.84 8.53 -6.64
N GLY A 249 -7.17 8.45 -6.58
CA GLY A 249 -7.95 8.78 -5.37
C GLY A 249 -8.01 7.64 -4.36
N ASP A 250 -7.52 6.47 -4.75
CA ASP A 250 -7.42 5.28 -3.93
C ASP A 250 -6.00 5.10 -3.39
N ASN A 251 -5.77 4.08 -2.58
CA ASN A 251 -4.47 3.75 -2.00
C ASN A 251 -3.91 2.39 -2.47
N GLN A 252 -4.42 1.89 -3.60
CA GLN A 252 -3.94 0.67 -4.27
C GLN A 252 -2.74 0.88 -5.19
N LEU A 253 -2.31 2.13 -5.42
CA LEU A 253 -1.17 2.43 -6.29
C LEU A 253 0.14 2.42 -5.50
N TRP A 254 1.10 1.65 -5.99
CA TRP A 254 2.41 1.45 -5.39
C TRP A 254 3.51 1.85 -6.37
N TRP A 255 4.70 2.19 -5.90
CA TRP A 255 5.87 2.40 -6.75
C TRP A 255 7.08 1.70 -6.17
N LEU A 256 8.01 1.33 -7.06
CA LEU A 256 9.19 0.55 -6.69
C LEU A 256 10.41 1.47 -6.60
N GLU A 257 11.03 1.51 -5.42
CA GLU A 257 12.31 2.19 -5.20
C GLU A 257 13.42 1.14 -5.10
N PRO A 258 14.52 1.23 -5.89
CA PRO A 258 15.66 0.35 -5.72
C PRO A 258 16.23 0.39 -4.29
N ALA A 259 16.51 -0.78 -3.71
CA ALA A 259 17.05 -0.91 -2.36
C ALA A 259 18.36 -1.72 -2.29
N GLY A 260 19.03 -1.90 -3.43
CA GLY A 260 20.26 -2.69 -3.56
C GLY A 260 20.02 -4.20 -3.57
N ASP A 261 21.02 -4.97 -4.01
CA ASP A 261 21.04 -6.45 -4.05
C ASP A 261 19.84 -7.09 -4.77
N GLY A 262 19.34 -6.43 -5.82
CA GLY A 262 18.15 -6.88 -6.57
C GLY A 262 16.83 -6.78 -5.80
N SER A 263 16.82 -6.07 -4.66
CA SER A 263 15.59 -5.78 -3.89
C SER A 263 15.07 -4.38 -4.16
N ALA A 264 13.79 -4.19 -3.89
CA ALA A 264 13.11 -2.90 -3.94
C ALA A 264 12.36 -2.63 -2.62
N ARG A 265 12.13 -1.36 -2.32
CA ARG A 265 11.06 -0.95 -1.42
C ARG A 265 9.79 -0.75 -2.25
N ILE A 266 8.70 -1.33 -1.79
CA ILE A 266 7.38 -1.18 -2.42
C ILE A 266 6.65 -0.09 -1.64
N ARG A 267 6.46 1.07 -2.26
CA ARG A 267 6.00 2.30 -1.58
C ARG A 267 4.59 2.66 -1.98
N ASN A 268 3.73 2.91 -1.00
CA ASN A 268 2.36 3.31 -1.24
C ASN A 268 2.31 4.76 -1.71
N TYR A 269 1.70 5.03 -2.87
CA TYR A 269 1.68 6.38 -3.43
C TYR A 269 0.87 7.36 -2.57
N ALA A 270 -0.34 6.97 -2.18
CA ALA A 270 -1.28 7.83 -1.45
C ALA A 270 -0.85 8.08 0.00
N SER A 271 -0.16 7.13 0.63
CA SER A 271 0.20 7.16 2.05
C SER A 271 1.56 7.82 2.29
N ASN A 272 1.83 9.00 1.71
CA ASN A 272 3.09 9.73 1.86
C ASN A 272 4.35 8.87 1.58
N HIS A 273 4.26 7.95 0.61
CA HIS A 273 5.35 7.08 0.19
C HIS A 273 5.89 6.14 1.29
N LEU A 274 5.05 5.76 2.25
CA LEU A 274 5.32 4.71 3.23
C LEU A 274 5.56 3.36 2.55
N CYS A 275 6.37 2.51 3.18
CA CYS A 275 6.81 1.24 2.64
C CYS A 275 5.96 0.07 3.12
N LEU A 276 5.73 -0.89 2.22
CA LEU A 276 5.29 -2.23 2.59
C LEU A 276 6.31 -2.87 3.55
N MET A 277 5.81 -3.33 4.70
CA MET A 277 6.62 -3.79 5.82
C MET A 277 5.97 -5.01 6.50
N VAL A 278 6.81 -5.88 7.06
CA VAL A 278 6.36 -6.96 7.96
C VAL A 278 6.15 -6.39 9.37
N ASN A 279 4.96 -6.56 9.94
CA ASN A 279 4.68 -6.11 11.30
C ASN A 279 5.45 -6.91 12.37
N GLY A 280 5.60 -6.32 13.56
CA GLY A 280 6.27 -6.93 14.71
C GLY A 280 7.68 -6.39 14.96
N GLN A 281 8.39 -7.01 15.91
CA GLN A 281 9.74 -6.59 16.32
C GLN A 281 10.72 -7.76 16.36
N GLY A 282 11.98 -7.51 16.00
CA GLY A 282 13.06 -8.51 16.07
C GLY A 282 12.71 -9.79 15.32
N ASP A 283 12.94 -10.94 15.98
CA ASP A 283 12.69 -12.26 15.40
C ASP A 283 11.20 -12.64 15.32
N GLU A 284 10.29 -11.90 15.98
CA GLU A 284 8.84 -12.11 15.80
C GLU A 284 8.42 -11.98 14.34
N ARG A 285 9.06 -11.05 13.63
CA ARG A 285 8.85 -10.84 12.20
C ARG A 285 9.18 -12.06 11.35
N LYS A 286 9.95 -13.04 11.84
CA LYS A 286 10.27 -14.25 11.05
C LYS A 286 9.20 -15.33 11.17
N LYS A 287 8.20 -15.12 12.03
CA LYS A 287 7.09 -16.07 12.16
C LYS A 287 6.20 -16.01 10.90
N PRO A 288 5.64 -17.14 10.47
CA PRO A 288 4.55 -17.12 9.50
C PRO A 288 3.34 -16.38 10.08
N ASP A 289 2.42 -15.99 9.20
CA ASP A 289 1.15 -15.34 9.52
C ASP A 289 1.31 -13.96 10.19
N GLN A 290 2.47 -13.32 10.03
CA GLN A 290 2.62 -11.93 10.47
C GLN A 290 1.95 -11.00 9.48
N ARG A 291 1.17 -10.05 10.02
CA ARG A 291 0.46 -9.03 9.26
C ARG A 291 1.43 -8.20 8.43
N LEU A 292 1.09 -7.94 7.17
CA LEU A 292 1.76 -6.88 6.41
C LEU A 292 1.11 -5.54 6.70
N VAL A 293 1.95 -4.52 6.86
CA VAL A 293 1.54 -3.14 7.18
C VAL A 293 2.30 -2.15 6.30
N ILE A 294 1.85 -0.89 6.27
CA ILE A 294 2.69 0.22 5.80
C ILE A 294 3.49 0.83 6.96
N GLY A 295 4.74 1.20 6.71
CA GLY A 295 5.62 1.78 7.72
C GLY A 295 6.66 2.72 7.16
N LEU A 296 7.46 3.31 8.04
CA LEU A 296 8.60 4.13 7.63
C LEU A 296 9.57 3.28 6.80
N CYS A 297 10.02 3.83 5.69
CA CYS A 297 11.04 3.20 4.86
C CYS A 297 12.39 3.31 5.57
N ASP A 298 12.91 2.20 6.08
CA ASP A 298 14.21 2.16 6.71
C ASP A 298 15.21 1.29 5.92
N ALA A 299 16.43 1.19 6.42
CA ALA A 299 17.46 0.33 5.83
C ALA A 299 17.33 -1.14 6.28
N ARG A 300 16.38 -1.45 7.18
CA ARG A 300 16.21 -2.81 7.66
C ARG A 300 15.51 -3.64 6.58
N GLY A 301 15.80 -4.93 6.57
CA GLY A 301 15.33 -5.81 5.50
C GLY A 301 13.82 -6.09 5.52
N ASP A 302 13.10 -5.72 6.59
CA ASP A 302 11.65 -5.91 6.71
C ASP A 302 10.83 -4.98 5.80
N THR A 303 11.45 -3.93 5.25
CA THR A 303 10.86 -3.06 4.21
C THR A 303 11.40 -3.33 2.81
N ARG A 304 12.31 -4.31 2.66
CA ARG A 304 12.93 -4.69 1.38
C ARG A 304 12.30 -5.98 0.86
N TRP A 305 11.96 -5.97 -0.42
CA TRP A 305 11.26 -7.06 -1.09
C TRP A 305 12.00 -7.46 -2.37
N ARG A 306 12.06 -8.77 -2.64
CA ARG A 306 12.45 -9.31 -3.94
C ARG A 306 11.18 -9.67 -4.69
N LEU A 307 11.11 -9.25 -5.95
CA LEU A 307 10.06 -9.61 -6.88
C LEU A 307 10.57 -10.82 -7.66
N ILE A 308 9.97 -11.99 -7.43
CA ILE A 308 10.44 -13.28 -7.97
C ILE A 308 9.38 -13.80 -8.93
N GLU A 309 9.74 -14.01 -10.20
CA GLU A 309 8.88 -14.64 -11.21
C GLU A 309 8.81 -16.17 -11.06
#